data_AF-A0A838VWJ2-F1
#
_entry.id   AF-A0A838VWJ2-F1
#
_cell.length_a   1.000
_cell.length_b   1.000
_cell.length_c   1.000
_cell.angle_alpha   90.00
_cell.angle_beta   90.00
_cell.angle_gamma   90.00
#
_symmetry.space_group_name_H-M   'P 1'
#
loop_
_entity.id
_entity.type
_entity.pdbx_description
1 polymer ?
#
loop_
_entity_poly.entity_id
_entity_poly.type
_entity_poly.pdbx_seq_one_letter_code
_entity_poly.pdbx_strand_id
1 'polypeptide(L)' 'MTQAQAQTEPKLYTFDEFIEWLPENSEFRYELHDGVIIEMSKPRGTHSNLTGSLGGRLLTTIDKIGKTDIWTIRKRINC' A
#
# COMPACT_ATOMS: atom_id res chain seq x y z
N MET A 1 12.78 -27.61 -7.86
CA MET A 1 13.40 -26.71 -8.85
C MET A 1 13.78 -25.45 -8.12
N THR A 2 15.06 -25.30 -7.82
CA THR A 2 15.60 -24.22 -6.97
C THR A 2 15.98 -23.06 -7.88
N GLN A 3 15.33 -21.91 -7.75
CA GLN A 3 15.86 -20.66 -8.31
C GLN A 3 16.74 -20.01 -7.25
N ALA A 4 18.04 -19.96 -7.54
CA ALA A 4 18.99 -19.18 -6.78
C ALA A 4 18.80 -17.71 -7.15
N GLN A 5 18.37 -16.88 -6.20
CA GLN A 5 18.48 -15.43 -6.33
C GLN A 5 19.92 -15.04 -5.99
N ALA A 6 20.66 -14.55 -6.98
CA ALA A 6 21.94 -13.90 -6.77
C ALA A 6 21.69 -12.62 -5.95
N GLN A 7 22.11 -12.63 -4.69
CA GLN A 7 22.05 -11.46 -3.83
C GLN A 7 23.28 -10.58 -4.11
N THR A 8 23.20 -9.80 -5.19
CA THR A 8 24.02 -8.59 -5.37
C THR A 8 23.73 -7.67 -4.18
N GLU A 9 24.74 -6.99 -3.62
CA GLU A 9 24.52 -5.95 -2.60
C GLU A 9 23.34 -5.07 -3.03
N PRO A 10 22.27 -4.96 -2.21
CA PRO A 10 21.09 -4.23 -2.63
C PRO A 10 21.49 -2.76 -2.79
N LYS A 11 21.43 -2.26 -4.04
CA LYS A 11 21.52 -0.83 -4.29
C LYS A 11 20.42 -0.17 -3.45
N LEU A 12 20.82 0.72 -2.55
CA LEU A 12 19.89 1.50 -1.75
C LEU A 12 19.35 2.64 -2.62
N TYR A 13 18.05 2.65 -2.84
CA TYR A 13 17.32 3.68 -3.57
C TYR A 13 16.74 4.70 -2.61
N THR A 14 16.81 5.97 -2.98
CA THR A 14 16.00 7.02 -2.37
C THR A 14 14.55 6.94 -2.87
N PHE A 15 13.64 7.65 -2.20
CA PHE A 15 12.25 7.73 -2.62
C PHE A 15 12.11 8.30 -4.05
N ASP A 16 12.85 9.36 -4.37
CA ASP A 16 12.77 10.01 -5.68
C ASP A 16 13.24 9.07 -6.79
N GLU A 17 14.37 8.38 -6.59
CA GLU A 17 14.87 7.38 -7.53
C GLU A 17 13.89 6.21 -7.72
N PHE A 18 13.18 5.81 -6.64
CA PHE A 18 12.16 4.78 -6.73
C PHE A 18 10.97 5.23 -7.59
N ILE A 19 10.51 6.48 -7.45
CA ILE A 19 9.40 7.02 -8.26
C ILE A 19 9.79 7.11 -9.74
N GLU A 20 11.01 7.56 -10.04
CA GLU A 20 11.51 7.59 -11.42
C GLU A 20 11.66 6.19 -12.03
N TRP A 21 12.03 5.20 -11.22
CA TRP A 21 12.17 3.81 -11.66
C TRP A 21 10.81 3.10 -11.82
N LEU A 22 9.76 3.54 -11.13
CA LEU A 22 8.49 2.81 -11.00
C LEU A 22 7.81 2.57 -12.37
N PRO A 23 7.65 1.31 -12.82
CA PRO A 23 7.01 1.03 -14.11
C PRO A 23 5.50 1.28 -14.09
N GLU A 24 5.01 2.14 -14.99
CA GLU A 24 3.60 2.58 -15.04
C GLU A 24 2.59 1.44 -15.27
N ASN A 25 2.93 0.43 -16.08
CA ASN A 25 2.02 -0.64 -16.50
C ASN A 25 2.51 -2.04 -16.07
N SER A 26 3.11 -2.16 -14.89
CA SER A 26 3.58 -3.46 -14.42
C SER A 26 2.44 -4.38 -13.98
N GLU A 27 2.59 -5.68 -14.24
CA GLU A 27 1.72 -6.70 -13.69
C GLU A 27 1.88 -6.84 -12.17
N PHE A 28 3.07 -6.49 -11.66
CA PHE A 28 3.47 -6.59 -10.26
C PHE A 28 3.40 -5.23 -9.55
N ARG A 29 3.31 -5.26 -8.22
CA ARG A 29 3.45 -4.06 -7.38
C ARG A 29 4.86 -4.03 -6.82
N TYR A 30 5.43 -2.84 -6.67
CA TYR A 30 6.74 -2.69 -6.04
C TYR A 30 6.61 -1.80 -4.81
N GLU A 31 7.37 -2.14 -3.77
CA GLU A 31 7.43 -1.39 -2.52
C GLU A 31 8.88 -1.10 -2.17
N LEU A 32 9.15 0.10 -1.65
CA LEU A 32 10.47 0.48 -1.18
C LEU A 32 10.56 0.29 0.34
N HIS A 33 11.39 -0.64 0.80
CA HIS A 33 11.63 -0.96 2.22
C HIS A 33 13.09 -0.66 2.55
N ASP A 34 13.35 0.36 3.37
CA ASP A 34 14.71 0.77 3.78
C ASP A 34 15.70 0.92 2.61
N GLY A 35 15.23 1.46 1.49
CA GLY A 35 16.01 1.64 0.27
C GLY A 35 16.08 0.40 -0.64
N VAL A 36 15.45 -0.70 -0.27
CA VAL A 36 15.38 -1.92 -1.07
C VAL A 36 14.04 -2.00 -1.79
N ILE A 37 14.06 -2.18 -3.11
CA ILE A 37 12.85 -2.39 -3.90
C ILE A 37 12.45 -3.86 -3.80
N ILE A 38 11.23 -4.11 -3.34
CA ILE A 38 10.64 -5.43 -3.16
C ILE A 38 9.46 -5.58 -4.11
N GLU A 39 9.44 -6.68 -4.88
CA GLU A 39 8.31 -7.05 -5.72
C GLU A 39 7.24 -7.75 -4.90
N MET A 40 6.05 -7.16 -4.86
CA MET A 40 4.86 -7.71 -4.25
C MET A 40 3.95 -8.30 -5.32
N SER A 41 3.86 -9.63 -5.32
CA SER A 41 2.87 -10.34 -6.13
C SER A 41 1.46 -9.86 -5.76
N LYS A 42 0.59 -9.67 -6.77
CA LYS A 42 -0.79 -9.24 -6.52
C LYS A 42 -1.48 -10.24 -5.58
N PRO A 43 -2.09 -9.80 -4.47
CA PRO A 43 -2.80 -10.70 -3.57
C PRO A 43 -3.95 -11.37 -4.33
N ARG A 44 -3.92 -12.71 -4.42
CA ARG A 44 -4.92 -13.47 -5.18
C ARG A 44 -6.25 -13.52 -4.40
N GLY A 45 -7.34 -13.21 -5.11
CA GLY A 45 -8.76 -13.51 -4.85
C GLY A 45 -9.24 -13.46 -3.39
N THR A 46 -8.99 -14.52 -2.62
CA THR A 46 -9.50 -14.71 -1.26
C THR A 46 -9.09 -13.59 -0.31
N HIS A 47 -7.85 -13.10 -0.42
CA HIS A 47 -7.37 -11.99 0.41
C HIS A 47 -8.07 -10.67 0.08
N SER A 48 -8.51 -10.47 -1.17
CA SER A 48 -9.27 -9.28 -1.57
C SER A 48 -10.65 -9.24 -0.92
N ASN A 49 -11.37 -10.38 -0.94
CA ASN A 49 -12.70 -10.48 -0.33
C ASN A 49 -12.65 -10.26 1.19
N LEU A 50 -11.65 -10.86 1.86
CA LEU A 50 -11.46 -10.69 3.30
C LEU A 50 -11.12 -9.23 3.65
N THR A 51 -10.21 -8.61 2.89
CA THR A 51 -9.80 -7.21 3.11
C THR A 51 -10.96 -6.25 2.88
N GLY A 52 -11.74 -6.46 1.80
CA GLY A 52 -12.93 -5.66 1.52
C GLY A 52 -14.01 -5.80 2.59
N SER A 53 -14.27 -7.03 3.05
CA SER A 53 -15.20 -7.30 4.15
C SER A 53 -14.76 -6.62 5.45
N LEU A 54 -13.47 -6.74 5.81
CA LEU A 54 -12.92 -6.11 7.00
C LEU A 54 -12.99 -4.58 6.92
N GLY A 55 -12.61 -4.00 5.78
CA GLY A 55 -12.71 -2.57 5.52
C GLY A 55 -14.14 -2.05 5.64
N GLY A 56 -15.12 -2.75 5.04
CA GLY A 56 -16.53 -2.37 5.13
C GLY A 56 -17.07 -2.41 6.57
N ARG A 57 -16.69 -3.43 7.35
CA ARG A 57 -17.08 -3.54 8.77
C ARG A 57 -16.43 -2.47 9.62
N LEU A 58 -15.16 -2.14 9.34
CA LEU A 58 -14.45 -1.06 10.01
C LEU A 58 -15.13 0.28 9.74
N LEU A 59 -15.39 0.62 8.48
CA LEU A 59 -16.09 1.85 8.09
C LEU A 59 -17.48 1.94 8.74
N THR A 60 -18.26 0.87 8.69
CA THR A 60 -19.57 0.79 9.36
C THR A 60 -19.45 1.01 10.87
N THR A 61 -18.39 0.49 11.50
CA THR A 61 -18.16 0.66 12.94
C THR A 61 -17.81 2.10 13.27
N ILE A 62 -16.90 2.71 12.51
CA ILE A 62 -16.51 4.13 12.63
C ILE A 62 -17.74 5.04 12.54
N ASP A 63 -18.65 4.73 11.60
CA ASP A 63 -19.90 5.45 11.43
C ASP A 63 -20.84 5.30 12.64
N LYS A 64 -21.03 4.08 13.13
CA LYS A 64 -21.84 3.80 14.32
C LYS A 64 -21.35 4.50 15.58
N ILE A 65 -20.03 4.68 15.72
CA ILE A 65 -19.45 5.40 16.87
C ILE A 65 -19.38 6.91 16.65
N GLY A 66 -19.95 7.43 15.55
CA GLY A 66 -20.01 8.86 15.23
C GLY A 66 -18.62 9.47 15.08
N LYS A 67 -17.67 8.73 14.52
CA LYS A 67 -16.27 9.17 14.35
C LYS A 67 -15.85 9.37 12.90
N THR A 68 -16.79 9.28 11.97
CA THR A 68 -16.56 9.49 10.53
C THR A 68 -15.91 10.85 10.24
N ASP A 69 -16.18 11.85 11.09
CA ASP A 69 -15.75 13.23 10.97
C ASP A 69 -14.46 13.58 11.74
N ILE A 70 -13.89 12.68 12.56
CA ILE A 70 -12.63 12.95 13.30
C ILE A 70 -11.49 13.28 12.32
N TRP A 71 -11.45 12.58 11.19
CA TRP A 71 -10.39 12.73 10.19
C TRP A 71 -10.65 13.87 9.20
N THR A 72 -11.78 14.57 9.33
CA THR A 72 -12.02 15.79 8.55
C THR A 72 -11.08 16.86 9.08
N ILE A 73 -10.02 17.15 8.31
CA ILE A 73 -9.19 18.34 8.47
C ILE A 73 -10.15 19.54 8.53
N ARG A 74 -10.39 20.00 9.76
CA ARG A 74 -11.17 21.17 10.18
C ARG A 74 -11.57 22.09 9.02
N LYS A 75 -12.75 21.89 8.40
CA LYS A 75 -13.47 23.02 7.79
C LYS A 75 -14.15 23.82 8.91
N ARG A 76 -13.34 24.47 9.74
CA ARG A 76 -13.71 25.77 10.34
C ARG A 76 -12.98 26.84 9.55
N ILE A 77 -13.49 27.08 8.35
CA ILE A 77 -13.48 28.43 7.80
C ILE A 77 -14.93 28.85 7.96
N ASN A 78 -15.16 29.86 8.80
CA ASN A 78 -16.47 30.49 8.97
C ASN A 78 -17.04 30.86 7.60
N CYS A 79 -18.23 30.35 7.29
CA CYS A 79 -19.21 31.02 6.47
C CYS A 79 -20.45 31.23 7.35
#